data_AF-A0A5Q2VUK3-F1
#
_entry.id   AF-A0A5Q2VUK3-F1
#
_cell.length_a   1.000
_cell.length_b   1.000
_cell.length_c   1.000
_cell.angle_alpha   90.00
_cell.angle_beta   90.00
_cell.angle_gamma   90.00
#
_symmetry.space_group_name_H-M   'P 1'
#
loop_
_entity.id
_entity.type
_entity.pdbx_description
1 polymer ?
#
loop_
_entity_poly.entity_id
_entity_poly.type
_entity_poly.pdbx_seq_one_letter_code
_entity_poly.pdbx_strand_id
1 'polypeptide(L)'
;MTAAAGRCGVEEALARPEAVDAAFGAAEPPESGPIDRAVALLENTIRHSSVESSPPAWTVTAWLAWWVGDGARCDLLLAEAERVDPGYRLAVLLRRMLDARIPPGWVRGVEEGERQP
;
A
#
# COMPACT_ATOMS: atom_id res chain seq x y z
N MET A 1 2.08 -32.54 -1.55
CA MET A 1 2.92 -32.08 -0.41
C MET A 1 2.85 -30.57 -0.36
N THR A 2 1.92 -30.05 0.44
CA THR A 2 1.56 -28.63 0.51
C THR A 2 2.45 -27.96 1.55
N ALA A 3 3.36 -27.07 1.11
CA ALA A 3 4.21 -26.33 2.02
C ALA A 3 3.39 -25.29 2.78
N ALA A 4 3.13 -25.56 4.06
CA ALA A 4 2.70 -24.57 5.03
C ALA A 4 3.89 -23.67 5.38
N ALA A 5 4.23 -22.72 4.51
CA ALA A 5 5.18 -21.67 4.82
C ALA A 5 4.40 -20.42 5.29
N GLY A 6 4.67 -19.98 6.51
CA GLY A 6 4.66 -18.54 6.83
C GLY A 6 3.41 -17.91 7.47
N ARG A 7 2.41 -18.66 7.97
CA ARG A 7 1.22 -18.05 8.61
C ARG A 7 1.38 -17.63 10.08
N CYS A 8 2.58 -17.74 10.66
CA CYS A 8 2.79 -17.40 12.08
C CYS A 8 3.35 -15.98 12.18
N GLY A 9 2.48 -14.98 12.40
CA GLY A 9 2.87 -13.64 12.85
C GLY A 9 2.22 -12.45 12.13
N VAL A 10 1.80 -12.59 10.87
CA VAL A 10 1.24 -11.44 10.11
C VAL A 10 -0.17 -11.05 10.53
N GLU A 11 -1.07 -12.00 10.77
CA GLU A 11 -2.43 -11.70 11.27
C GLU A 11 -2.38 -11.07 12.67
N GLU A 12 -1.49 -11.57 13.53
CA GLU A 12 -1.32 -11.06 14.90
C GLU A 12 -0.60 -9.70 14.94
N ALA A 13 0.31 -9.44 14.00
CA ALA A 13 0.91 -8.13 13.80
C ALA A 13 -0.06 -7.11 13.20
N LEU A 14 -0.94 -7.50 12.26
CA LEU A 14 -1.96 -6.62 11.66
C LEU A 14 -3.14 -6.35 12.60
N ALA A 15 -3.39 -7.21 13.59
CA ALA A 15 -4.41 -6.99 14.62
C ALA A 15 -4.04 -5.87 15.62
N ARG A 16 -2.79 -5.40 15.57
CA ARG A 16 -2.27 -4.32 16.41
C ARG A 16 -2.52 -2.96 15.75
N PRO A 17 -3.24 -2.04 16.41
CA PRO A 17 -3.48 -0.69 15.87
C PRO A 17 -2.19 0.02 15.44
N GLU A 18 -1.09 -0.26 16.13
CA GLU A 18 0.22 0.33 15.85
C GLU A 18 0.79 -0.09 14.49
N ALA A 19 0.44 -1.27 13.97
CA ALA A 19 0.89 -1.71 12.64
C ALA A 19 0.16 -0.98 11.51
N VAL A 20 -1.13 -0.68 11.71
CA VAL A 20 -1.92 0.14 10.78
C VAL A 20 -1.38 1.58 10.80
N ASP A 21 -1.10 2.12 11.99
CA ASP A 21 -0.49 3.45 12.10
C ASP A 21 0.90 3.52 11.47
N ALA A 22 1.75 2.51 11.66
CA ALA A 22 3.04 2.45 10.99
C ALA A 22 2.92 2.36 9.45
N ALA A 23 1.88 1.68 8.94
CA ALA A 23 1.67 1.51 7.51
C ALA A 23 0.92 2.68 6.84
N PHE A 24 0.19 3.52 7.58
CA PHE A 24 -0.67 4.55 6.99
C PHE A 24 -0.56 5.94 7.66
N GLY A 25 0.02 6.01 8.85
CA GLY A 25 0.01 7.16 9.74
C GLY A 25 1.37 7.82 9.96
N ALA A 26 2.46 7.39 9.30
CA ALA A 26 3.78 7.98 9.54
C ALA A 26 3.77 9.49 9.30
N ALA A 27 4.40 10.24 10.22
CA ALA A 27 4.36 11.70 10.28
C ALA A 27 5.29 12.40 9.28
N GLU A 28 6.28 11.68 8.74
CA GLU A 28 7.29 12.26 7.85
C GLU A 28 7.11 11.80 6.40
N PRO A 29 7.36 12.70 5.41
CA PRO A 29 7.33 12.34 4.00
C PRO A 29 8.39 11.25 3.68
N PRO A 30 8.10 10.34 2.75
CA PRO A 30 9.07 9.33 2.35
C PRO A 30 10.28 9.91 1.64
N GLU A 31 11.44 9.30 1.87
CA GLU A 31 12.58 9.44 0.98
C GLU A 31 12.31 8.76 -0.37
N SER A 32 12.54 9.45 -1.49
CA SER A 32 12.24 8.91 -2.83
C SER A 32 13.08 7.68 -3.20
N GLY A 33 14.36 7.64 -2.83
CA GLY A 33 15.29 6.59 -3.28
C GLY A 33 14.92 5.15 -2.85
N PRO A 34 14.55 4.89 -1.59
CA PRO A 34 13.98 3.61 -1.18
C PRO A 34 12.66 3.25 -1.89
N ILE A 35 11.78 4.23 -2.09
CA ILE A 35 10.48 4.02 -2.75
C ILE A 35 10.68 3.59 -4.21
N ASP A 36 11.53 4.30 -4.96
CA ASP A 36 11.79 3.99 -6.37
C ASP A 36 12.34 2.56 -6.55
N ARG A 37 13.23 2.13 -5.66
CA ARG A 37 13.76 0.76 -5.66
C ARG A 37 12.68 -0.28 -5.34
N ALA A 38 11.80 0.01 -4.38
CA ALA A 38 10.70 -0.88 -4.03
C ALA A 38 9.71 -1.01 -5.20
N VAL A 39 9.35 0.11 -5.84
CA VAL A 39 8.49 0.13 -7.03
C VAL A 39 9.13 -0.68 -8.16
N ALA A 40 10.41 -0.47 -8.46
CA ALA A 40 11.11 -1.22 -9.51
C ALA A 40 11.13 -2.74 -9.26
N LEU A 41 11.33 -3.17 -8.00
CA LEU A 41 11.28 -4.58 -7.62
C LEU A 41 9.88 -5.17 -7.79
N LEU A 42 8.84 -4.46 -7.38
CA LEU A 42 7.46 -4.91 -7.47
C LEU A 42 6.99 -4.98 -8.92
N GLU A 43 7.33 -3.98 -9.75
CA GLU A 43 7.07 -4.01 -11.19
C GLU A 43 7.78 -5.18 -11.88
N ASN A 44 9.02 -5.50 -11.48
CA ASN A 44 9.72 -6.67 -11.98
C ASN A 44 9.00 -7.97 -11.55
N THR A 45 8.54 -8.03 -10.31
CA THR A 45 7.78 -9.19 -9.78
C THR A 45 6.49 -9.39 -10.57
N ILE A 46 5.71 -8.33 -10.79
CA ILE A 46 4.47 -8.36 -11.59
C ILE A 46 4.74 -8.94 -12.98
N ARG A 47 5.80 -8.47 -13.67
CA ARG A 47 6.16 -8.93 -15.03
C ARG A 47 6.50 -10.43 -15.10
N HIS A 48 7.01 -11.02 -14.03
CA HIS A 48 7.45 -12.41 -13.99
C HIS A 48 6.51 -13.35 -13.21
N SER A 49 5.49 -12.79 -12.55
CA SER A 49 4.45 -13.55 -11.84
C SER A 49 3.34 -14.01 -12.79
N SER A 50 2.62 -15.05 -12.41
CA SER A 50 1.36 -15.37 -13.09
C SER A 50 0.32 -14.30 -12.75
N VAL A 51 -0.66 -14.10 -13.64
CA VAL A 51 -1.72 -13.11 -13.41
C VAL A 51 -2.41 -13.36 -12.06
N GLU A 52 -2.71 -14.61 -11.73
CA GLU A 52 -3.40 -15.04 -10.51
C GLU A 52 -2.59 -14.77 -9.22
N SER A 53 -1.27 -14.67 -9.33
CA SER A 53 -0.37 -14.41 -8.18
C SER A 53 0.06 -12.95 -8.06
N SER A 54 -0.34 -12.10 -9.01
CA SER A 54 0.01 -10.69 -9.07
C SER A 54 -0.73 -9.72 -8.12
N PRO A 55 -1.95 -10.00 -7.56
CA PRO A 55 -2.67 -9.02 -6.74
C PRO A 55 -1.89 -8.42 -5.57
N PRO A 56 -1.08 -9.19 -4.80
CA PRO A 56 -0.25 -8.62 -3.75
C PRO A 56 0.74 -7.56 -4.26
N ALA A 57 1.43 -7.84 -5.37
CA ALA A 57 2.44 -6.94 -5.90
C ALA A 57 1.82 -5.66 -6.48
N TRP A 58 0.70 -5.78 -7.20
CA TRP A 58 -0.08 -4.62 -7.66
C TRP A 58 -0.53 -3.76 -6.48
N THR A 59 -1.07 -4.38 -5.44
CA THR A 59 -1.65 -3.68 -4.29
C THR A 59 -0.59 -2.94 -3.46
N VAL A 60 0.57 -3.55 -3.23
CA VAL A 60 1.68 -2.86 -2.53
C VAL A 60 2.24 -1.72 -3.38
N THR A 61 2.34 -1.90 -4.70
CA THR A 61 2.75 -0.81 -5.61
C THR A 61 1.74 0.34 -5.57
N ALA A 62 0.44 0.03 -5.51
CA ALA A 62 -0.62 1.02 -5.36
C ALA A 62 -0.47 1.78 -4.03
N TRP A 63 -0.25 1.07 -2.93
CA TRP A 63 -0.02 1.70 -1.62
C TRP A 63 1.20 2.64 -1.63
N LEU A 64 2.31 2.25 -2.27
CA LEU A 64 3.48 3.12 -2.43
C LEU A 64 3.17 4.37 -3.26
N ALA A 65 2.38 4.24 -4.33
CA ALA A 65 1.93 5.37 -5.13
C ALA A 65 1.09 6.34 -4.30
N TRP A 66 0.16 5.84 -3.47
CA TRP A 66 -0.56 6.67 -2.51
C TRP A 66 0.39 7.32 -1.50
N TRP A 67 1.36 6.58 -0.97
CA TRP A 67 2.30 7.06 0.04
C TRP A 67 3.14 8.24 -0.43
N VAL A 68 3.44 8.35 -1.73
CA VAL A 68 4.13 9.52 -2.32
C VAL A 68 3.19 10.62 -2.84
N GLY A 69 1.88 10.49 -2.60
CA GLY A 69 0.86 11.46 -3.00
C GLY A 69 0.29 11.28 -4.40
N ASP A 70 0.64 10.21 -5.13
CA ASP A 70 0.10 9.90 -6.46
C ASP A 70 -1.16 9.01 -6.36
N GLY A 71 -2.26 9.64 -5.97
CA GLY A 71 -3.56 8.97 -5.83
C GLY A 71 -4.14 8.45 -7.16
N ALA A 72 -3.81 9.08 -8.29
CA ALA A 72 -4.28 8.66 -9.60
C ALA A 72 -3.59 7.34 -10.04
N ARG A 73 -2.28 7.23 -9.84
CA ARG A 73 -1.56 5.98 -10.07
C ARG A 73 -2.01 4.90 -9.10
N CYS A 74 -2.27 5.23 -7.84
CA CYS A 74 -2.84 4.30 -6.87
C CYS A 74 -4.15 3.68 -7.38
N ASP A 75 -5.08 4.51 -7.86
CA ASP A 75 -6.37 4.08 -8.41
C ASP A 75 -6.23 3.08 -9.57
N LEU A 76 -5.37 3.40 -10.54
CA LEU A 76 -5.11 2.53 -11.70
C LEU A 76 -4.53 1.17 -11.28
N LEU A 77 -3.61 1.15 -10.32
CA LEU A 77 -2.97 -0.08 -9.85
C LEU A 77 -3.94 -0.95 -9.04
N LEU A 78 -4.85 -0.34 -8.28
CA LEU A 78 -5.92 -1.07 -7.58
C LEU A 78 -6.89 -1.70 -8.56
N ALA A 79 -7.25 -1.01 -9.64
CA ALA A 79 -8.12 -1.57 -10.67
C ALA A 79 -7.54 -2.84 -11.29
N GLU A 80 -6.21 -2.92 -11.49
CA GLU A 80 -5.56 -4.15 -11.97
C GLU A 80 -5.61 -5.28 -10.94
N ALA A 81 -5.40 -4.99 -9.65
CA ALA A 81 -5.52 -5.99 -8.59
C ALA A 81 -6.96 -6.53 -8.49
N GLU A 82 -7.96 -5.63 -8.50
CA GLU A 82 -9.39 -5.93 -8.43
C GLU A 82 -9.87 -6.73 -9.65
N ARG A 83 -9.30 -6.48 -10.84
CA ARG A 83 -9.60 -7.24 -12.06
C ARG A 83 -9.21 -8.71 -11.93
N VAL A 84 -8.14 -9.01 -11.19
CA VAL A 84 -7.65 -10.38 -10.98
C VAL A 84 -8.36 -11.07 -9.81
N ASP A 85 -8.43 -10.38 -8.66
CA ASP A 85 -9.12 -10.85 -7.46
C ASP A 85 -9.92 -9.70 -6.84
N PRO A 86 -11.24 -9.60 -7.14
CA PRO A 86 -12.11 -8.56 -6.58
C PRO A 86 -12.22 -8.61 -5.05
N GLY A 87 -11.85 -9.74 -4.42
CA GLY A 87 -11.90 -9.96 -2.99
C GLY A 87 -10.56 -9.78 -2.28
N TYR A 88 -9.48 -9.39 -2.99
CA TYR A 88 -8.16 -9.25 -2.37
C TYR A 88 -8.20 -8.18 -1.28
N ARG A 89 -8.20 -8.62 -0.01
CA ARG A 89 -8.56 -7.79 1.15
C ARG A 89 -7.81 -6.47 1.23
N LEU A 90 -6.51 -6.47 0.92
CA LEU A 90 -5.72 -5.24 0.99
C LEU A 90 -6.12 -4.24 -0.11
N ALA A 91 -6.46 -4.71 -1.31
CA ALA A 91 -6.95 -3.83 -2.39
C ALA A 91 -8.29 -3.21 -2.00
N VAL A 92 -9.21 -4.01 -1.42
CA VAL A 92 -10.50 -3.52 -0.92
C VAL A 92 -10.32 -2.46 0.18
N LEU A 93 -9.35 -2.63 1.08
CA LEU A 93 -9.08 -1.64 2.12
C LEU A 93 -8.52 -0.34 1.54
N LEU A 94 -7.56 -0.42 0.61
CA LEU A 94 -6.99 0.75 -0.06
C LEU A 94 -8.02 1.48 -0.92
N ARG A 95 -8.90 0.74 -1.60
CA ARG A 95 -10.03 1.31 -2.35
C ARG A 95 -10.91 2.18 -1.45
N ARG A 96 -11.34 1.64 -0.31
CA ARG A 96 -12.14 2.37 0.68
C ARG A 96 -11.41 3.60 1.22
N MET A 97 -10.10 3.50 1.42
CA MET A 97 -9.28 4.63 1.87
C MET A 97 -9.22 5.75 0.81
N LEU A 98 -9.02 5.41 -0.46
CA LEU A 98 -9.02 6.37 -1.57
C LEU A 98 -10.40 7.01 -1.77
N ASP A 99 -11.47 6.22 -1.73
CA ASP A 99 -12.85 6.69 -1.87
C ASP A 99 -13.21 7.67 -0.74
N ALA A 100 -12.72 7.39 0.47
CA ALA A 100 -12.83 8.29 1.63
C ALA A 100 -11.86 9.48 1.58
N ARG A 101 -11.04 9.61 0.54
CA ARG A 101 -10.08 10.69 0.32
C ARG A 101 -9.10 10.87 1.49
N ILE A 102 -8.73 9.77 2.14
CA ILE A 102 -7.78 9.80 3.26
C ILE A 102 -6.37 10.05 2.68
N PRO A 103 -5.69 11.15 3.05
CA PRO A 103 -4.34 11.41 2.60
C PRO A 103 -3.32 10.60 3.41
N PRO A 104 -2.08 10.43 2.93
CA PRO A 104 -0.98 9.90 3.73
C PRO A 104 -0.82 10.62 5.06
N GLY A 105 -0.41 9.89 6.11
CA GLY A 105 -0.23 10.43 7.46
C GLY A 105 0.58 11.73 7.51
N TRP A 106 1.67 11.79 6.74
CA TRP A 106 2.59 12.93 6.70
C TRP A 106 1.98 14.19 6.10
N VAL A 107 0.93 14.10 5.28
CA VAL A 107 0.24 15.28 4.72
C VAL A 107 -0.41 16.10 5.83
N ARG A 108 -0.98 15.44 6.85
CA ARG A 108 -1.62 16.12 7.98
C ARG A 108 -0.61 16.87 8.86
N GLY A 109 0.60 16.32 9.01
CA GLY A 109 1.68 16.98 9.74
C GLY A 109 2.17 18.28 9.09
N VAL A 110 2.11 18.37 7.75
CA VAL A 110 2.42 19.62 7.02
C VAL A 110 1.42 20.72 7.37
N GLU A 111 0.12 20.40 7.39
CA GLU A 111 -0.95 21.37 7.68
C GLU A 111 -0.92 21.90 9.13
N GLU A 112 -0.51 21.08 10.09
CA GLU A 112 -0.37 21.47 11.50
C GLU A 112 0.90 22.29 11.75
N GLY A 113 1.98 22.03 11.01
CA GLY A 113 3.20 22.84 11.03
C GLY A 113 3.01 24.24 10.41
N GLU A 114 2.18 24.36 9.38
CA GLU A 114 1.82 25.65 8.76
C GLU A 114 0.86 26.49 9.62
N ARG A 115 0.12 25.86 10.55
CA ARG A 115 -0.91 26.52 11.38
C ARG A 115 -0.40 27.02 12.74
N GLN A 116 0.84 26.71 13.12
CA GLN A 116 1.46 27.20 14.36
C GLN A 116 2.25 28.50 14.10
N PRO A 117 1.81 29.65 14.65
CA PRO A 117 2.55 30.92 14.57
C PRO A 117 3.76 31.00 15.50
#